data_AF-A0A7N0UVG3-F1
#
_entry.id   AF-A0A7N0UVG3-F1
#
_cell.length_a   1.000
_cell.length_b   1.000
_cell.length_c   1.000
_cell.angle_alpha   90.00
_cell.angle_beta   90.00
_cell.angle_gamma   90.00
#
_symmetry.space_group_name_H-M   'P 1'
#
loop_
_entity.id
_entity.type
_entity.pdbx_description
1 polymer ?
#
loop_
_entity_poly.entity_id
_entity_poly.type
_entity_poly.pdbx_seq_one_letter_code
_entity_poly.pdbx_strand_id
1 'polypeptide(L)' 'MTGSSSPCGACKFLRRKCVKGCVFAPYFCHEQGAAQFAAIHKVFGASNVSKLLAHLPVSDRSEAALTISYEAQARIAGEQ' A
#
# COMPACT_ATOMS: atom_id res chain seq x y z
N MET A 1 -0.33 0.94 20.81
CA MET A 1 -1.69 0.52 20.41
C MET A 1 -1.67 0.31 18.91
N THR A 2 -2.01 -0.79 18.26
CA THR A 2 -2.49 -2.14 18.61
C THR A 2 -2.05 -2.99 17.41
N GLY A 3 -1.24 -4.02 17.64
CA GLY A 3 -1.05 -5.05 16.61
C GLY A 3 -2.33 -5.84 16.53
N SER A 4 -3.25 -5.46 15.63
CA SER A 4 -4.38 -6.32 15.32
C SER A 4 -3.84 -7.61 14.70
N SER A 5 -4.46 -8.73 15.03
CA SER A 5 -4.15 -10.07 14.52
C SER A 5 -4.35 -10.22 13.01
N SER A 6 -4.74 -9.14 12.32
CA SER A 6 -5.10 -9.12 10.91
C SER A 6 -3.99 -8.47 10.08
N PRO A 7 -3.61 -9.07 8.93
CA PRO A 7 -2.63 -8.46 8.03
C PRO A 7 -3.17 -7.15 7.44
N CYS A 8 -2.29 -6.16 7.21
CA CYS A 8 -2.66 -4.94 6.48
C CYS A 8 -3.12 -5.28 5.05
N GLY A 9 -3.83 -4.36 4.40
CA GLY A 9 -4.38 -4.53 3.04
C GLY A 9 -3.35 -4.99 2.01
N ALA A 10 -2.14 -4.43 2.06
CA ALA A 10 -1.03 -4.86 1.21
C ALA A 10 -0.61 -6.32 1.47
N CYS A 11 -0.39 -6.68 2.74
CA CYS A 11 0.01 -8.03 3.11
C CYS A 11 -1.11 -9.06 2.87
N LYS A 12 -2.37 -8.66 3.05
CA LYS A 12 -3.56 -9.45 2.71
C LYS A 12 -3.61 -9.72 1.21
N PHE A 13 -3.42 -8.70 0.37
CA PHE A 13 -3.35 -8.84 -1.09
C PHE A 13 -2.19 -9.76 -1.53
N LEU A 14 -0.99 -9.54 -0.97
CA LEU A 14 0.21 -10.31 -1.28
C LEU A 14 0.23 -11.72 -0.64
N ARG A 15 -0.80 -12.09 0.13
CA ARG A 15 -0.91 -13.37 0.85
C ARG A 15 0.32 -13.72 1.68
N ARG A 16 0.89 -12.72 2.37
CA ARG A 16 2.07 -12.87 3.22
C ARG A 16 1.81 -12.43 4.65
N LYS A 17 2.63 -12.92 5.59
CA LYS A 17 2.56 -12.51 7.00
C LYS A 17 2.86 -11.02 7.13
N CYS A 18 1.99 -10.28 7.81
CA CYS A 18 2.26 -8.90 8.20
C CYS A 18 3.09 -8.89 9.50
N VAL A 19 4.27 -8.30 9.45
CA VAL A 19 5.21 -8.27 10.58
C VAL A 19 5.31 -6.86 11.19
N LYS A 20 5.82 -6.77 12.42
CA LYS A 20 6.16 -5.48 13.04
C LYS A 20 7.14 -4.72 12.13
N GLY A 21 6.88 -3.44 11.89
CA GLY A 21 7.66 -2.62 10.97
C GLY A 21 7.30 -2.77 9.49
N CYS A 22 6.18 -3.43 9.15
CA CYS A 22 5.70 -3.47 7.77
C CYS A 22 5.53 -2.06 7.22
N VAL A 23 6.27 -1.71 6.16
CA VAL A 23 6.23 -0.38 5.51
C VAL A 23 4.84 -0.01 5.00
N PHE A 24 4.01 -1.00 4.66
CA PHE A 24 2.66 -0.76 4.15
C PHE A 24 1.61 -0.66 5.25
N ALA A 25 1.89 -1.20 6.44
CA ALA A 25 0.88 -1.29 7.49
C ALA A 25 0.29 0.07 7.86
N PRO A 26 1.06 1.16 8.05
CA PRO A 26 0.49 2.46 8.42
C PRO A 26 -0.48 3.06 7.40
N TYR A 27 -0.39 2.65 6.12
CA TYR A 27 -1.09 3.31 5.02
C TYR A 27 -2.26 2.47 4.47
N PHE A 28 -2.23 1.16 4.67
CA PHE A 28 -3.21 0.21 4.13
C PHE A 28 -3.94 -0.54 5.26
N CYS A 29 -4.47 0.16 6.25
CA CYS A 29 -5.16 -0.43 7.42
C CYS A 29 -6.66 -0.76 7.21
N HIS A 30 -7.28 -0.27 6.13
CA HIS A 30 -8.73 -0.32 5.95
C HIS A 30 -9.20 -1.61 5.25
N GLU A 31 -10.50 -1.94 5.36
CA GLU A 31 -11.12 -3.07 4.64
C GLU A 31 -10.89 -2.98 3.12
N GLN A 32 -10.91 -1.77 2.57
CA GLN A 32 -10.63 -1.49 1.15
C GLN A 32 -9.13 -1.52 0.80
N GLY A 33 -8.24 -1.66 1.78
CA GLY A 33 -6.79 -1.58 1.58
C GLY A 33 -6.24 -2.65 0.63
N ALA A 34 -6.87 -3.84 0.58
CA ALA A 34 -6.46 -4.88 -0.37
C ALA A 34 -6.84 -4.55 -1.82
N ALA A 35 -8.01 -3.95 -2.05
CA ALA A 35 -8.45 -3.53 -3.38
C ALA A 35 -7.63 -2.33 -3.88
N GLN A 36 -7.37 -1.35 -3.01
CA GLN A 36 -6.47 -0.23 -3.32
C GLN A 36 -5.06 -0.73 -3.67
N PHE A 37 -4.54 -1.68 -2.89
CA PHE A 37 -3.20 -2.21 -3.15
C PHE A 37 -3.12 -3.04 -4.44
N ALA A 38 -4.22 -3.64 -4.89
CA ALA A 38 -4.26 -4.34 -6.18
C ALA A 38 -3.94 -3.39 -7.34
N ALA A 39 -4.52 -2.19 -7.32
CA ALA A 39 -4.26 -1.18 -8.33
C ALA A 39 -2.78 -0.77 -8.34
N ILE A 40 -2.26 -0.45 -7.15
CA ILE A 40 -0.86 -0.08 -6.94
C ILE A 40 0.08 -1.17 -7.43
N HIS A 41 -0.21 -2.43 -7.09
CA HIS A 41 0.59 -3.58 -7.50
C HIS A 41 0.59 -3.75 -9.02
N LYS A 42 -0.55 -3.57 -9.69
CA LYS A 42 -0.65 -3.67 -11.15
C LYS A 42 0.16 -2.58 -11.85
N VAL A 43 0.09 -1.34 -11.37
CA VAL A 43 0.68 -0.17 -12.06
C VAL A 43 2.16 0.02 -11.72
N PHE A 44 2.51 -0.04 -10.43
CA PHE A 44 3.84 0.30 -9.94
C PHE A 44 4.63 -0.91 -9.44
N GLY A 45 3.93 -1.95 -8.97
CA GLY A 45 4.54 -3.11 -8.32
C GLY A 45 4.90 -2.86 -6.86
N ALA A 46 4.70 -3.88 -6.01
CA ALA A 46 4.92 -3.74 -4.56
C ALA A 46 6.37 -3.37 -4.20
N SER A 47 7.36 -3.92 -4.91
CA SER A 47 8.78 -3.67 -4.63
C SER A 47 9.18 -2.21 -4.88
N ASN A 48 8.69 -1.61 -5.96
CA ASN A 48 9.00 -0.21 -6.29
C ASN A 48 8.38 0.74 -5.27
N VAL A 49 7.13 0.51 -4.89
CA VAL A 49 6.44 1.32 -3.88
C VAL A 49 7.09 1.16 -2.51
N SER A 50 7.48 -0.06 -2.14
CA SER A 50 8.23 -0.31 -0.90
C SER A 50 9.54 0.48 -0.88
N LYS A 51 10.30 0.47 -1.98
CA LYS A 51 11.55 1.23 -2.10
C LYS A 51 11.28 2.73 -2.02
N LEU A 52 10.31 3.24 -2.76
CA LEU A 52 9.94 4.66 -2.76
C LEU A 52 9.58 5.14 -1.35
N LEU A 53 8.64 4.46 -0.68
CA LEU A 53 8.26 4.81 0.69
C LEU A 53 9.43 4.73 1.67
N ALA A 54 10.35 3.77 1.50
CA ALA A 54 11.52 3.66 2.37
C ALA A 54 12.52 4.82 2.21
N HIS A 55 12.63 5.42 1.01
CA HIS A 55 13.53 6.54 0.75
C HIS A 55 12.94 7.90 1.12
N LEU A 56 11.62 8.00 1.29
CA LEU A 56 10.97 9.25 1.69
C LEU A 56 11.10 9.51 3.21
N PRO A 57 11.16 10.78 3.63
CA PRO A 57 10.96 11.17 5.02
C PRO A 57 9.63 10.65 5.56
N VAL A 58 9.57 10.30 6.85
CA VAL A 58 8.36 9.69 7.44
C VAL A 58 7.13 10.60 7.33
N SER A 59 7.33 11.93 7.39
CA SER A 59 6.29 12.95 7.19
C SER A 59 5.59 12.83 5.83
N ASP A 60 6.34 12.44 4.80
CA ASP A 60 5.89 12.53 3.41
C ASP A 60 5.29 11.20 2.94
N ARG A 61 5.60 10.10 3.62
CA ARG A 61 5.16 8.75 3.21
C ARG A 61 3.64 8.59 3.20
N SER A 62 2.93 9.27 4.10
CA SER A 62 1.47 9.20 4.14
C SER A 62 0.86 9.82 2.88
N GLU A 63 1.34 11.02 2.51
CA GLU A 63 0.90 11.71 1.30
C GLU A 63 1.29 10.92 0.05
N ALA A 64 2.54 10.45 -0.03
CA ALA A 64 3.00 9.61 -1.13
C ALA A 64 2.14 8.34 -1.31
N ALA A 65 1.77 7.65 -0.23
CA ALA A 65 0.93 6.46 -0.31
C ALA A 65 -0.48 6.79 -0.85
N LEU A 66 -1.04 7.94 -0.50
CA LEU A 66 -2.33 8.42 -1.04
C LEU A 66 -2.20 8.74 -2.54
N THR A 67 -1.18 9.51 -2.93
CA THR A 67 -0.93 9.89 -4.33
C THR A 67 -0.73 8.67 -5.22
N ILE A 68 0.11 7.71 -4.80
CA ILE A 68 0.35 6.47 -5.55
C ILE A 68 -0.94 5.65 -5.68
N SER A 69 -1.77 5.60 -4.63
CA SER A 69 -3.06 4.91 -4.70
C SER A 69 -3.98 5.55 -5.73
N TYR A 70 -4.10 6.88 -5.71
CA TYR A 70 -4.92 7.65 -6.64
C TYR A 70 -4.43 7.48 -8.08
N GLU A 71 -3.14 7.66 -8.35
CA GLU A 71 -2.57 7.51 -9.69
C GLU A 71 -2.74 6.09 -10.24
N ALA A 72 -2.56 5.07 -9.39
CA ALA A 72 -2.74 3.68 -9.80
C ALA A 72 -4.20 3.41 -10.20
N GLN A 73 -5.16 3.92 -9.44
CA GLN A 73 -6.58 3.79 -9.74
C GLN A 73 -6.96 4.50 -11.04
N ALA A 74 -6.49 5.74 -11.22
CA ALA A 74 -6.73 6.51 -12.44
C ALA A 74 -6.20 5.79 -13.69
N ARG A 75 -5.01 5.17 -13.60
CA ARG A 75 -4.41 4.43 -14.72
C ARG A 75 -5.21 3.19 -15.11
N ILE A 76 -5.80 2.50 -14.13
CA ILE A 76 -6.63 1.30 -14.40
C ILE A 76 -8.03 1.70 -14.89
N ALA A 77 -8.58 2.82 -14.41
CA ALA A 77 -9.90 3.29 -14.83
C ALA A 77 -9.94 3.70 -16.30
N GLY A 78 -8.81 4.17 -16.86
CA GLY A 78 -8.64 4.51 -18.28
C GLY A 78 -8.36 3.31 -19.20
N GLU A 79 -8.27 2.08 -18.67
CA GLU A 79 -8.14 0.84 -19.45
C GLU A 79 -9.49 0.11 -19.63
N GLN A 80 -10.61 0.84 -19.66
CA GLN A 80 -11.92 0.30 -20.06
C GLN A 80 -12.18 0.54 -21.55
#